data_AF-A0A6G6K4S8-F1
#
_entry.id   AF-A0A6G6K4S8-F1
#
_cell.length_a   1.000
_cell.length_b   1.000
_cell.length_c   1.000
_cell.angle_alpha   90.00
_cell.angle_beta   90.00
_cell.angle_gamma   90.00
#
_symmetry.space_group_name_H-M   'P 1'
#
loop_
_entity.id
_entity.type
_entity.pdbx_description
1 polymer ?
#
loop_
_entity_poly.entity_id
_entity_poly.type
_entity_poly.pdbx_seq_one_letter_code
_entity_poly.pdbx_strand_id
1 'polypeptide(L)'
;MKLREISVWIARLIVGGLFTYAGVMKLLNPASFSSSLAGFGILPVGIISPLALGLPVVEIFFGIAVLAVPALRRAGTIGLVCLLLTFITVLSWATIAGKKMECSCFGSDSFLEFGGTVGALVRNLVMVTMVTYLLVHGYKSERLRS
;
A
#
# COMPACT_ATOMS: atom_id res chain seq x y z
N MET A 1 20.26 -6.55 21.28
CA MET A 1 18.95 -7.19 21.04
C MET A 1 17.79 -6.21 20.90
N LYS A 2 17.65 -5.17 21.75
CA LYS A 2 16.50 -4.22 21.69
C LYS A 2 16.40 -3.36 20.42
N LEU A 3 17.52 -2.92 19.83
CA LEU A 3 17.52 -2.01 18.67
C LEU A 3 16.82 -2.60 17.43
N ARG A 4 17.03 -3.90 17.15
CA ARG A 4 16.41 -4.59 16.01
C ARG A 4 14.90 -4.74 16.20
N GLU A 5 14.44 -5.06 17.41
CA GLU A 5 13.01 -5.17 17.69
C GLU A 5 12.30 -3.82 17.55
N ILE A 6 12.89 -2.75 18.09
CA ILE A 6 12.36 -1.39 17.97
C ILE A 6 12.25 -1.00 16.49
N SER A 7 13.28 -1.27 15.68
CA SER A 7 13.24 -0.96 14.24
C SER A 7 12.12 -1.69 13.49
N VAL A 8 11.86 -2.96 13.83
CA VAL A 8 10.77 -3.76 13.24
C VAL A 8 9.41 -3.19 13.66
N TRP A 9 9.23 -2.82 14.93
CA TRP A 9 7.98 -2.23 15.39
C TRP A 9 7.69 -0.87 14.77
N ILE A 10 8.71 -0.02 14.64
CA ILE A 10 8.58 1.28 13.94
C ILE A 10 8.18 1.05 12.49
N ALA A 11 8.87 0.15 11.78
CA ALA A 11 8.53 -0.18 10.40
C ALA A 11 7.11 -0.73 10.28
N ARG A 12 6.62 -1.55 11.23
CA ARG A 12 5.24 -2.05 11.25
C ARG A 12 4.23 -0.92 11.44
N LEU A 13 4.48 -0.02 12.39
CA LEU A 13 3.60 1.12 12.65
C LEU A 13 3.50 2.01 11.41
N ILE A 14 4.63 2.29 10.77
CA ILE A 14 4.67 3.07 9.53
C ILE A 14 3.93 2.35 8.41
N VAL A 15 4.31 1.12 8.08
CA VAL A 15 3.72 0.39 6.94
C VAL A 15 2.24 0.11 7.17
N GLY A 16 1.89 -0.50 8.30
CA GLY A 16 0.50 -0.85 8.58
C GLY A 16 -0.38 0.37 8.77
N GLY A 17 0.13 1.42 9.43
CA GLY A 17 -0.60 2.67 9.63
C GLY A 17 -0.83 3.40 8.32
N LEU A 18 0.18 3.49 7.46
CA LEU A 18 0.09 4.15 6.17
C LEU A 18 -0.87 3.43 5.21
N PHE A 19 -0.83 2.10 5.17
CA PHE A 19 -1.76 1.31 4.35
C PHE A 19 -3.20 1.40 4.84
N THR A 20 -3.40 1.35 6.16
CA THR A 20 -4.73 1.52 6.75
C THR A 20 -5.28 2.91 6.44
N TYR A 21 -4.46 3.95 6.63
CA TYR A 21 -4.83 5.32 6.32
C TYR A 21 -5.14 5.52 4.82
N ALA A 22 -4.28 5.01 3.93
CA ALA A 22 -4.49 5.08 2.50
C ALA A 22 -5.79 4.39 2.06
N GLY A 23 -6.06 3.20 2.59
CA GLY A 23 -7.30 2.47 2.30
C GLY A 23 -8.54 3.23 2.80
N VAL A 24 -8.48 3.82 3.99
CA VAL A 24 -9.58 4.67 4.51
C VAL A 24 -9.82 5.86 3.60
N MET A 25 -8.76 6.57 3.17
CA MET A 25 -8.90 7.72 2.27
C MET A 25 -9.52 7.34 0.92
N LYS A 26 -9.18 6.17 0.37
CA LYS A 26 -9.81 5.66 -0.87
C LYS A 26 -11.28 5.27 -0.67
N LEU A 27 -11.65 4.77 0.51
CA LEU A 27 -13.03 4.45 0.87
C LEU A 27 -13.90 5.68 1.12
N LEU A 28 -13.31 6.79 1.59
CA LEU A 28 -14.01 8.06 1.74
C LEU A 28 -14.37 8.69 0.39
N ASN A 29 -13.52 8.49 -0.63
CA ASN A 29 -13.71 9.03 -1.98
C ASN A 29 -13.57 7.97 -3.08
N PRO A 30 -14.46 6.95 -3.12
CA PRO A 30 -14.36 5.86 -4.08
C PRO A 30 -14.56 6.32 -5.53
N ALA A 31 -15.26 7.43 -5.75
CA ALA A 31 -15.46 8.04 -7.07
C ALA A 31 -14.16 8.61 -7.67
N SER A 32 -13.30 9.21 -6.84
CA SER A 32 -11.98 9.70 -7.29
C SER A 32 -11.06 8.52 -7.62
N PHE A 33 -11.09 7.47 -6.78
CA PHE A 33 -10.29 6.27 -7.01
C PHE A 33 -10.78 5.47 -8.23
N SER A 34 -12.09 5.36 -8.47
CA SER A 34 -12.64 4.72 -9.66
C SER A 34 -12.29 5.49 -10.93
N SER A 35 -12.28 6.83 -10.88
CA SER A 35 -11.84 7.68 -11.99
C SER A 35 -10.35 7.47 -12.30
N SER A 36 -9.52 7.34 -11.26
CA SER A 36 -8.10 6.97 -11.41
C SER A 36 -7.94 5.59 -12.05
N LEU A 37 -8.75 4.60 -11.62
CA LEU A 37 -8.75 3.24 -12.18
C LEU A 37 -9.20 3.22 -13.65
N ALA A 38 -10.24 3.99 -14.00
CA ALA A 38 -10.69 4.18 -15.37
C ALA A 38 -9.61 4.85 -16.22
N GLY A 39 -8.87 5.81 -15.64
CA GLY A 39 -7.70 6.42 -16.24
C GLY A 39 -6.68 5.40 -16.73
N PHE A 40 -6.42 4.33 -15.98
CA PHE A 40 -5.51 3.26 -16.41
C PHE A 40 -5.95 2.64 -17.74
N GLY A 41 -7.25 2.44 -17.98
CA GLY A 41 -7.76 1.86 -19.24
C GLY A 41 -7.31 0.42 -19.50
N ILE A 42 -6.80 -0.27 -18.47
CA ILE A 42 -6.48 -1.71 -18.50
C ILE A 42 -7.71 -2.53 -18.12
N LEU A 43 -8.59 -1.96 -17.28
CA LEU A 43 -9.71 -2.67 -16.69
C LEU A 43 -11.03 -2.43 -17.45
N PRO A 44 -11.87 -3.46 -17.61
CA PRO A 44 -13.20 -3.30 -18.16
C PRO A 44 -14.09 -2.50 -17.19
N VAL A 45 -15.00 -1.70 -17.76
CA VAL A 45 -15.84 -0.72 -17.03
C VAL A 45 -16.65 -1.36 -15.89
N GLY A 46 -17.10 -2.60 -16.08
CA GLY A 46 -17.88 -3.33 -15.06
C GLY A 46 -17.07 -3.77 -13.82
N ILE A 47 -15.74 -3.90 -13.93
CA ILE A 47 -14.88 -4.34 -12.81
C ILE A 47 -14.31 -3.13 -12.05
N ILE A 48 -14.26 -1.95 -12.65
CA ILE A 48 -13.66 -0.76 -12.02
C ILE A 48 -14.37 -0.39 -10.70
N SER A 49 -15.70 -0.38 -10.67
CA SER A 49 -16.48 -0.08 -9.47
C SER A 49 -16.27 -1.07 -8.31
N PRO A 50 -16.41 -2.39 -8.49
CA PRO A 50 -16.15 -3.33 -7.41
C PRO A 50 -14.69 -3.33 -6.98
N LEU A 51 -13.73 -3.11 -7.89
CA LEU A 51 -12.31 -3.01 -7.52
C LEU A 51 -12.01 -1.73 -6.73
N ALA A 52 -12.65 -0.61 -7.08
CA ALA A 52 -12.49 0.66 -6.38
C ALA A 52 -12.92 0.58 -4.91
N LEU A 53 -13.87 -0.31 -4.56
CA LEU A 53 -14.29 -0.55 -3.19
C LEU A 53 -13.53 -1.73 -2.55
N GLY A 54 -13.26 -2.79 -3.30
CA GLY A 54 -12.62 -3.99 -2.79
C GLY A 54 -11.15 -3.80 -2.42
N LEU A 55 -10.37 -3.12 -3.28
CA LEU A 55 -8.94 -2.90 -3.04
C LEU A 55 -8.67 -2.16 -1.72
N PRO A 56 -9.32 -1.02 -1.43
CA PRO A 56 -9.13 -0.31 -0.16
C PRO A 56 -9.48 -1.15 1.08
N VAL A 57 -10.53 -1.97 1.01
CA VAL A 57 -10.91 -2.86 2.12
C VAL A 57 -9.80 -3.88 2.39
N VAL A 58 -9.22 -4.45 1.33
CA VAL A 58 -8.10 -5.40 1.44
C VAL A 58 -6.84 -4.72 1.97
N GLU A 59 -6.56 -3.47 1.57
CA GLU A 59 -5.45 -2.67 2.11
C GLU A 59 -5.59 -2.43 3.62
N ILE A 60 -6.79 -2.03 4.07
CA ILE A 60 -7.09 -1.85 5.50
C ILE A 60 -6.94 -3.17 6.24
N PHE A 61 -7.51 -4.24 5.70
CA PHE A 61 -7.48 -5.55 6.34
C PHE A 61 -6.05 -6.03 6.59
N PHE A 62 -5.18 -5.95 5.58
CA PHE A 62 -3.78 -6.34 5.74
C PHE A 62 -2.97 -5.34 6.58
N GLY A 63 -3.26 -4.03 6.48
CA GLY A 63 -2.65 -3.01 7.34
C GLY A 63 -2.93 -3.28 8.82
N ILE A 64 -4.19 -3.54 9.19
CA ILE A 64 -4.60 -3.88 10.54
C ILE A 64 -4.02 -5.24 10.96
N ALA A 65 -4.01 -6.24 10.08
CA ALA A 65 -3.44 -7.56 10.38
C ALA A 65 -1.95 -7.47 10.78
N VAL A 66 -1.18 -6.62 10.12
CA VAL A 66 0.24 -6.38 10.45
C VAL A 66 0.40 -5.61 11.76
N LEU A 67 -0.50 -4.66 12.07
CA LEU A 67 -0.45 -3.85 13.30
C LEU A 67 -0.90 -4.63 14.54
N ALA A 68 -2.10 -5.19 14.48
CA ALA A 68 -2.86 -5.57 15.66
C ALA A 68 -2.95 -7.08 15.92
N VAL A 69 -2.76 -7.94 14.90
CA VAL A 69 -3.05 -9.38 15.00
C VAL A 69 -1.78 -10.24 14.88
N PRO A 70 -1.14 -10.65 15.99
CA PRO A 70 0.13 -11.38 15.96
C PRO A 70 0.15 -12.60 15.04
N ALA A 71 -0.91 -13.41 15.08
CA ALA A 71 -1.03 -14.62 14.26
C ALA A 71 -1.08 -14.34 12.75
N LEU A 72 -1.64 -13.19 12.35
CA LEU A 72 -1.81 -12.82 10.95
C LEU A 72 -0.69 -11.93 10.42
N ARG A 73 0.26 -11.49 11.24
CA ARG A 73 1.32 -10.56 10.83
C ARG A 73 2.09 -11.02 9.60
N ARG A 74 2.44 -12.31 9.53
CA ARG A 74 3.15 -12.87 8.35
C ARG A 74 2.28 -12.81 7.11
N ALA A 75 1.06 -13.32 7.19
CA ALA A 75 0.11 -13.31 6.08
C ALA A 75 -0.20 -11.89 5.62
N GLY A 76 -0.42 -10.96 6.55
CA GLY A 76 -0.65 -9.55 6.28
C GLY A 76 0.55 -8.88 5.62
N THR A 77 1.78 -9.14 6.07
CA THR A 77 2.98 -8.54 5.45
C THR A 77 3.16 -9.05 4.02
N ILE A 78 2.93 -10.34 3.77
CA ILE A 78 2.94 -10.91 2.41
C ILE A 78 1.85 -10.27 1.55
N GLY A 79 0.63 -10.14 2.07
CA GLY A 79 -0.49 -9.49 1.39
C GLY A 79 -0.18 -8.05 1.01
N LEU A 80 0.43 -7.28 1.91
CA LEU A 80 0.87 -5.91 1.62
C LEU A 80 1.94 -5.85 0.52
N VAL A 81 2.91 -6.78 0.48
CA VAL A 81 3.86 -6.86 -0.63
C VAL A 81 3.16 -7.12 -1.95
N CYS A 82 2.26 -8.10 -1.99
CA CYS A 82 1.51 -8.43 -3.21
C CYS A 82 0.69 -7.24 -3.72
N LEU A 83 0.02 -6.52 -2.81
CA LEU A 83 -0.70 -5.29 -3.13
C LEU A 83 0.23 -4.21 -3.69
N LEU A 84 1.37 -3.97 -3.02
CA LEU A 84 2.37 -3.00 -3.46
C LEU A 84 2.92 -3.31 -4.86
N LEU A 85 3.28 -4.57 -5.10
CA LEU A 85 3.77 -5.00 -6.41
C LEU A 85 2.72 -4.83 -7.49
N THR A 86 1.46 -5.16 -7.18
CA THR A 86 0.34 -4.95 -8.11
C THR A 86 0.19 -3.47 -8.43
N PHE A 87 0.21 -2.61 -7.41
CA PHE A 87 0.07 -1.17 -7.57
C PHE A 87 1.23 -0.57 -8.38
N ILE A 88 2.47 -0.97 -8.09
CA ILE A 88 3.66 -0.56 -8.84
C ILE A 88 3.56 -1.01 -10.29
N THR A 89 3.16 -2.25 -10.55
CA THR A 89 3.06 -2.77 -11.92
C THR A 89 2.04 -1.97 -12.73
N VAL A 90 0.86 -1.71 -12.16
CA VAL A 90 -0.18 -0.90 -12.80
C VAL A 90 0.31 0.54 -13.02
N LEU A 91 0.94 1.15 -12.02
CA LEU A 91 1.46 2.51 -12.11
C LEU A 91 2.57 2.62 -13.16
N SER A 92 3.56 1.72 -13.15
CA SER A 92 4.65 1.67 -14.12
C SER A 92 4.11 1.51 -15.54
N TRP A 93 3.14 0.61 -15.76
CA TRP A 93 2.50 0.46 -17.06
C TRP A 93 1.79 1.75 -17.50
N ALA A 94 1.06 2.39 -16.59
CA ALA A 94 0.37 3.65 -16.85
C ALA A 94 1.33 4.79 -17.25
N THR A 95 2.49 4.87 -16.59
CA THR A 95 3.52 5.85 -16.89
C THR A 95 4.15 5.62 -18.26
N ILE A 96 4.44 4.36 -18.63
CA ILE A 96 4.98 4.00 -19.96
C ILE A 96 3.95 4.28 -21.05
N ALA A 97 2.65 4.08 -20.77
CA ALA A 97 1.56 4.40 -21.67
C ALA A 97 1.31 5.91 -21.86
N GLY A 98 2.11 6.78 -21.23
CA GLY A 98 2.03 8.24 -21.39
C GLY A 98 0.78 8.87 -20.78
N LYS A 99 0.08 8.15 -19.91
CA LYS A 99 -1.13 8.68 -19.27
C LYS A 99 -0.73 9.59 -18.10
N LYS A 100 -1.13 10.86 -18.18
CA LYS A 100 -0.97 11.83 -17.08
C LYS A 100 -1.93 11.45 -15.96
N MET A 101 -1.41 10.79 -14.94
CA MET A 101 -2.19 10.35 -13.79
C MET A 101 -2.04 11.35 -12.65
N GLU A 102 -3.15 11.91 -12.20
CA GLU A 102 -3.28 12.45 -10.85
C GLU A 102 -3.43 11.25 -9.91
N CYS A 103 -2.32 10.75 -9.37
CA CYS A 103 -2.35 9.62 -8.46
C CYS A 103 -2.91 10.04 -7.09
N SER A 104 -4.23 10.22 -6.98
CA SER A 104 -4.95 10.53 -5.73
C SER A 104 -5.03 9.34 -4.75
N CYS A 105 -3.99 8.49 -4.71
CA CYS A 105 -3.95 7.29 -3.87
C CYS A 105 -3.98 7.56 -2.35
N PHE A 106 -3.83 8.82 -1.94
CA PHE A 106 -3.91 9.26 -0.53
C PHE A 106 -5.04 10.27 -0.30
N GLY A 107 -6.00 10.40 -1.24
CA GLY A 107 -6.94 11.53 -1.25
C GLY A 107 -6.30 12.78 -1.85
N SER A 108 -7.09 13.84 -2.04
CA SER A 108 -6.65 15.15 -2.56
C SER A 108 -5.76 15.93 -1.57
N ASP A 109 -5.03 15.23 -0.70
CA ASP A 109 -4.14 15.84 0.28
C ASP A 109 -2.80 16.16 -0.38
N SER A 110 -2.70 17.40 -0.83
CA SER A 110 -1.57 18.02 -1.54
C SER A 110 -0.21 17.92 -0.81
N PHE A 111 -0.21 17.67 0.50
CA PHE A 111 1.01 17.46 1.28
C PHE A 111 1.77 16.17 0.92
N LEU A 112 1.08 15.13 0.44
CA LEU A 112 1.69 13.86 0.01
C LEU A 112 1.89 13.75 -1.51
N GLU A 113 1.47 14.77 -2.26
CA GLU A 113 1.62 14.88 -3.73
C GLU A 113 2.87 15.66 -4.17
N PHE A 114 3.84 15.87 -3.27
CA PHE A 114 5.12 16.48 -3.65
C PHE A 114 5.83 15.68 -4.76
N GLY A 115 5.88 16.23 -5.97
CA GLY A 115 6.65 15.69 -7.11
C GLY A 115 5.87 14.87 -8.15
N GLY A 116 4.53 14.87 -8.12
CA GLY A 116 3.71 14.21 -9.15
C GLY A 116 4.03 12.72 -9.33
N THR A 117 4.19 12.27 -10.58
CA THR A 117 4.50 10.87 -10.91
C THR A 117 5.80 10.36 -10.28
N VAL A 118 6.82 11.23 -10.17
CA VAL A 118 8.12 10.88 -9.58
C VAL A 118 7.99 10.70 -8.06
N GLY A 119 7.22 11.56 -7.40
CA GLY A 119 6.90 11.43 -5.97
C GLY A 119 6.17 10.12 -5.66
N ALA A 120 5.21 9.74 -6.50
CA ALA A 120 4.51 8.46 -6.39
C ALA A 120 5.47 7.26 -6.54
N LEU A 121 6.39 7.30 -7.50
CA LEU A 121 7.41 6.25 -7.70
C LEU A 121 8.35 6.12 -6.50
N VAL A 122 8.94 7.24 -6.04
CA VAL A 122 9.85 7.24 -4.89
C VAL A 122 9.14 6.69 -3.64
N ARG A 123 7.92 7.14 -3.37
CA ARG A 123 7.14 6.67 -2.23
C ARG A 123 6.89 5.17 -2.30
N ASN A 124 6.49 4.64 -3.45
CA ASN A 124 6.30 3.20 -3.64
C ASN A 124 7.60 2.42 -3.41
N LEU A 125 8.74 2.94 -3.87
CA LEU A 125 10.05 2.31 -3.70
C LEU A 125 10.48 2.26 -2.22
N VAL A 126 10.25 3.34 -1.48
CA VAL A 126 10.44 3.39 -0.02
C VAL A 126 9.53 2.39 0.69
N MET A 127 8.26 2.28 0.27
CA MET A 127 7.37 1.29 0.88
C MET A 127 7.80 -0.15 0.57
N VAL A 128 8.18 -0.48 -0.67
CA VAL A 128 8.69 -1.82 -1.02
C VAL A 128 9.88 -2.20 -0.15
N THR A 129 10.84 -1.29 0.00
CA THR A 129 12.03 -1.53 0.82
C THR A 129 11.67 -1.75 2.28
N MET A 130 10.74 -0.97 2.85
CA MET A 130 10.25 -1.17 4.21
C MET A 130 9.48 -2.48 4.41
N VAL A 131 8.58 -2.86 3.50
CA VAL A 131 7.82 -4.11 3.65
C VAL A 131 8.74 -5.33 3.46
N THR A 132 9.70 -5.25 2.54
CA THR A 132 10.70 -6.31 2.34
C THR A 132 11.61 -6.44 3.56
N TYR A 133 12.01 -5.31 4.17
CA TYR A 133 12.74 -5.30 5.43
C TYR A 133 11.94 -6.01 6.54
N LEU A 134 10.64 -5.73 6.67
CA LEU A 134 9.74 -6.40 7.61
C LEU A 134 9.64 -7.91 7.37
N LEU A 135 9.57 -8.36 6.12
CA LEU A 135 9.55 -9.79 5.78
C LEU A 135 10.82 -10.51 6.24
N VAL A 136 11.99 -9.93 5.94
CA VAL A 136 13.29 -10.55 6.23
C VAL A 136 13.62 -10.48 7.73
N HIS A 137 13.35 -9.35 8.38
CA HIS A 137 13.79 -9.08 9.75
C HIS A 137 12.70 -9.29 10.81
N GLY A 138 11.43 -9.08 10.47
CA GLY A 138 10.31 -9.30 11.38
C GLY A 138 10.08 -10.78 11.71
N TYR A 139 10.47 -11.68 10.81
CA TYR A 139 10.35 -13.13 11.01
C TYR A 139 11.21 -13.64 12.16
N LYS A 140 12.44 -13.11 12.30
CA LYS A 140 13.43 -13.60 13.26
C LYS A 140 13.13 -13.16 14.70
N SER A 141 12.40 -12.06 14.89
CA SER A 141 11.97 -11.57 16.21
C SER A 141 10.82 -12.40 16.79
N GLU A 142 9.85 -12.84 15.98
CA GLU A 142 8.69 -13.59 16.51
C GLU A 142 9.00 -15.04 16.87
N ARG A 143 9.95 -15.70 16.19
CA ARG A 143 10.38 -17.07 16.53
C ARG A 143 11.19 -17.14 17.84
N LEU A 144 11.75 -16.02 18.31
CA LEU A 144 12.51 -15.95 19.57
C LEU A 144 11.61 -15.69 20.80
N ARG A 145 10.31 -15.46 20.60
CA ARG A 145 9.34 -15.13 21.65
C ARG A 145 8.28 -16.22 21.86
N SER A 146 8.32 -17.29 21.05
CA SER A 146 7.56 -18.54 21.20
C SER A 146 8.46 -19.63 21.77
#